data_AF-A0A948F1U3-F1
#
_entry.id   AF-A0A948F1U3-F1
#
_cell.length_a   1.000
_cell.length_b   1.000
_cell.length_c   1.000
_cell.angle_alpha   90.00
_cell.angle_beta   90.00
_cell.angle_gamma   90.00
#
_symmetry.space_group_name_H-M   'P 1'
#
loop_
_entity.id
_entity.type
_entity.pdbx_description
1 polymer ?
#
loop_
_entity_poly.entity_id
_entity_poly.type
_entity_poly.pdbx_seq_one_letter_code
_entity_poly.pdbx_strand_id
1 'polypeptide(L)'
;MDRLNYFLRRLLLMVPTFIGITFFSFGLCQFVPGGPIEQVILQMRGVGGGAGDRMSSAAGPITEEQRKALEKHFGFDKPLPERYWKWLVRDRIGLAVESYKYPNKTVWQLIKARFPVSLVFGVTGFVLTYLVCIPLGIAKALRHGSAFDLASSAIVFIGYAIPPFAFGMVLKVLFSGVTETFWDIFPVAGFHSPDFAALGFGAKIKDLFLHMFLPVLCYMVGNFAVLTLLMKNSLLEQIGQDYIRTVLARGATRARAIWGHAFRNALIPIATGFGGILTIMFAGSVLIERVFEIPGMGRLSLDAIVSRDYMVFMGILSLTAILGMLGRLLSDFCYLLIDPRITFRNQG
;
A
#
# COMPACT_ATOMS: atom_id res chain seq x y z
N MET A 1 6.85 23.23 -23.59
CA MET A 1 7.17 23.49 -22.17
C MET A 1 8.54 22.90 -21.90
N ASP A 2 9.48 23.67 -21.35
CA ASP A 2 10.72 23.09 -20.82
C ASP A 2 10.36 22.05 -19.76
N ARG A 3 11.10 20.93 -19.73
CA ARG A 3 10.85 19.81 -18.80
C ARG A 3 10.72 20.32 -17.36
N LEU A 4 11.55 21.30 -16.99
CA LEU A 4 11.52 21.96 -15.69
C LEU A 4 10.18 22.65 -15.38
N ASN A 5 9.61 23.39 -16.34
CA ASN A 5 8.32 24.08 -16.17
C ASN A 5 7.17 23.09 -15.96
N TYR A 6 7.22 21.93 -16.61
CA TYR A 6 6.24 20.87 -16.40
C TYR A 6 6.33 20.29 -14.97
N PHE A 7 7.54 19.94 -14.51
CA PHE A 7 7.75 19.43 -13.15
C PHE A 7 7.37 20.45 -12.08
N LEU A 8 7.74 21.73 -12.27
CA LEU A 8 7.34 22.82 -11.37
C LEU A 8 5.83 22.97 -11.31
N ARG A 9 5.13 22.97 -12.46
CA ARG A 9 3.67 23.07 -12.49
C ARG A 9 3.02 21.89 -11.76
N ARG A 10 3.52 20.67 -11.95
CA ARG A 10 3.02 19.49 -11.22
C ARG A 10 3.28 19.60 -9.72
N LEU A 11 4.46 20.02 -9.31
CA LEU A 11 4.81 20.20 -7.90
C LEU A 11 3.91 21.25 -7.24
N LEU A 12 3.66 22.37 -7.93
CA LEU A 12 2.73 23.40 -7.47
C LEU A 12 1.30 22.90 -7.38
N LEU A 13 0.84 22.07 -8.33
CA LEU A 13 -0.49 21.44 -8.30
C LEU A 13 -0.66 20.40 -7.18
N MET A 14 0.44 19.85 -6.63
CA MET A 14 0.35 18.95 -5.47
C MET A 14 -0.21 19.66 -4.24
N VAL A 15 0.13 20.93 -4.03
CA VAL A 15 -0.30 21.69 -2.85
C VAL A 15 -1.84 21.84 -2.78
N PRO A 16 -2.53 22.40 -3.79
CA PRO A 16 -4.00 22.48 -3.75
C PRO A 16 -4.66 21.11 -3.79
N THR A 17 -4.06 20.12 -4.45
CA THR A 17 -4.57 18.74 -4.45
C THR A 17 -4.51 18.12 -3.04
N PHE A 18 -3.38 18.28 -2.35
CA PHE A 18 -3.20 17.80 -0.98
C PHE A 18 -4.17 18.47 -0.01
N ILE A 19 -4.30 19.79 -0.10
CA ILE A 19 -5.25 20.56 0.72
C ILE A 19 -6.67 20.09 0.42
N GLY A 20 -7.06 19.93 -0.84
CA GLY A 20 -8.38 19.44 -1.22
C GLY A 20 -8.70 18.04 -0.65
N ILE A 21 -7.78 17.08 -0.82
CA ILE A 21 -7.93 15.72 -0.28
C ILE A 21 -8.07 15.77 1.25
N THR A 22 -7.13 16.42 1.93
CA THR A 22 -7.10 16.41 3.39
C THR A 22 -8.23 17.23 4.01
N PHE A 23 -8.62 18.36 3.42
CA PHE A 23 -9.75 19.16 3.90
C PHE A 23 -11.07 18.40 3.78
N PHE A 24 -11.30 17.77 2.63
CA PHE A 24 -12.50 16.95 2.43
C PHE A 24 -12.53 15.75 3.38
N SER A 25 -11.43 15.01 3.51
CA SER A 25 -11.33 13.88 4.45
C SER A 25 -11.46 14.32 5.91
N PHE A 26 -10.86 15.45 6.28
CA PHE A 26 -10.98 16.03 7.62
C PHE A 26 -12.44 16.38 7.91
N GLY A 27 -13.12 17.04 6.97
CA GLY A 27 -14.54 17.36 7.10
C GLY A 27 -15.40 16.11 7.25
N LEU A 28 -15.21 15.08 6.41
CA LEU A 28 -15.93 13.82 6.53
C LEU A 28 -15.74 13.16 7.90
N CYS A 29 -14.51 13.12 8.42
CA CYS A 29 -14.22 12.54 9.74
C CYS A 29 -15.00 13.22 10.87
N GLN A 30 -15.35 14.51 10.73
CA GLN A 30 -16.12 15.25 11.73
C GLN A 30 -17.61 14.91 11.72
N PHE A 31 -18.14 14.41 10.59
CA PHE A 31 -19.54 14.00 10.45
C PHE A 31 -19.78 12.52 10.77
N VAL A 32 -18.72 11.71 10.85
CA VAL A 32 -18.85 10.29 11.21
C VAL A 32 -19.23 10.17 12.70
N PRO A 33 -20.35 9.49 13.04
CA PRO A 33 -20.75 9.31 14.43
C PRO A 33 -19.70 8.49 15.20
N GLY A 34 -19.40 8.91 16.43
CA GLY A 34 -18.33 8.32 17.24
C GLY A 34 -17.04 9.13 17.34
N GLY A 35 -17.14 10.46 17.21
CA GLY A 35 -16.05 11.40 17.38
C GLY A 35 -15.26 11.22 18.69
N PRO A 36 -14.11 11.90 18.84
CA PRO A 36 -13.26 11.82 20.04
C PRO A 36 -14.00 12.10 21.35
N ILE A 37 -14.94 13.05 21.32
CA ILE A 37 -15.78 13.38 22.48
C ILE A 37 -16.61 12.14 22.87
N GLU A 38 -17.28 11.51 21.91
CA GLU A 38 -18.09 10.31 22.15
C GLU A 38 -17.24 9.14 22.67
N GLN A 39 -16.01 8.98 22.19
CA GLN A 39 -15.11 7.93 22.69
C GLN A 39 -14.66 8.17 24.12
N VAL A 40 -14.30 9.40 24.45
CA VAL A 40 -13.92 9.75 25.83
C VAL A 40 -15.12 9.61 26.76
N ILE A 41 -16.31 9.96 26.29
CA ILE A 41 -17.59 9.71 26.98
C ILE A 41 -17.82 8.21 27.20
N LEU A 42 -17.60 7.36 26.20
CA LEU A 42 -17.74 5.91 26.31
C LEU A 42 -16.67 5.27 27.21
N GLN A 43 -15.45 5.80 27.21
CA GLN A 43 -14.38 5.40 28.13
C GLN A 43 -14.71 5.80 29.57
N MET A 44 -15.18 7.03 29.80
CA MET A 44 -15.66 7.47 31.11
C MET A 44 -16.86 6.65 31.60
N ARG A 45 -17.70 6.15 30.69
CA ARG A 45 -18.82 5.24 30.99
C ARG A 45 -18.41 3.78 31.19
N GLY A 46 -17.13 3.42 30.99
CA GLY A 46 -16.64 2.05 31.13
C GLY A 46 -17.08 1.08 30.02
N VAL A 47 -17.59 1.57 28.88
CA VAL A 47 -18.19 0.73 27.81
C VAL A 47 -17.21 0.46 26.64
N GLY A 48 -15.98 1.00 26.68
CA GLY A 48 -15.09 1.05 25.50
C GLY A 48 -13.82 0.19 25.50
N GLY A 49 -13.55 -0.62 26.53
CA GLY A 49 -12.30 -1.40 26.64
C GLY A 49 -12.54 -2.90 26.61
N GLY A 50 -11.91 -3.61 25.67
CA GLY A 50 -11.96 -5.08 25.60
C GLY A 50 -11.49 -5.75 26.90
N ALA A 51 -12.25 -6.80 27.29
CA ALA A 51 -11.96 -7.85 28.27
C ALA A 51 -10.96 -7.51 29.40
N GLY A 52 -11.46 -7.11 30.56
CA GLY A 52 -10.66 -7.22 31.79
C GLY A 52 -11.20 -6.51 33.02
N ASP A 53 -11.73 -5.29 32.89
CA ASP A 53 -11.94 -4.46 34.09
C ASP A 53 -13.40 -4.02 34.25
N ARG A 54 -14.18 -4.89 34.91
CA ARG A 54 -15.52 -4.56 35.42
C ARG A 54 -15.37 -3.77 36.70
N MET A 55 -15.05 -2.48 36.61
CA MET A 55 -15.18 -1.57 37.74
C MET A 55 -15.70 -0.21 37.28
N SER A 56 -17.01 -0.02 37.43
CA SER A 56 -17.72 1.23 37.75
C SER A 56 -19.04 1.39 36.97
N SER A 57 -20.07 0.77 37.51
CA SER A 57 -21.49 1.02 37.18
C SER A 57 -21.98 2.39 37.71
N ALA A 58 -21.18 3.46 37.57
CA ALA A 58 -21.42 4.74 38.26
C ALA A 58 -21.17 6.00 37.39
N ALA A 59 -21.14 5.88 36.06
CA ALA A 59 -21.16 7.07 35.22
C ALA A 59 -22.61 7.53 35.00
N GLY A 60 -23.06 8.50 35.80
CA GLY A 60 -24.31 9.22 35.55
C GLY A 60 -24.35 9.88 34.16
N PRO A 61 -25.52 10.39 33.72
CA PRO A 61 -25.59 11.18 32.49
C PRO A 61 -24.54 12.30 32.53
N ILE A 62 -23.80 12.46 31.45
CA ILE A 62 -22.71 13.43 31.37
C ILE A 62 -23.30 14.81 31.53
N THR A 63 -22.75 15.58 32.47
CA THR A 63 -23.24 16.94 32.72
C THR A 63 -22.89 17.80 31.51
N GLU A 64 -23.80 18.71 31.12
CA GLU A 64 -23.60 19.58 29.95
C GLU A 64 -22.29 20.41 30.05
N GLU A 65 -21.84 20.69 31.27
CA GLU A 65 -20.53 21.32 31.54
C GLU A 65 -19.34 20.43 31.18
N GLN A 66 -19.39 19.13 31.46
CA GLN A 66 -18.33 18.18 31.10
C GLN A 66 -18.25 18.02 29.58
N ARG A 67 -19.40 18.00 28.91
CA ARG A 67 -19.46 17.98 27.44
C ARG A 67 -18.84 19.24 26.84
N LYS A 68 -19.21 20.43 27.33
CA LYS A 68 -18.62 21.70 26.86
C LYS A 68 -17.12 21.80 27.13
N ALA A 69 -16.64 21.27 28.28
CA ALA A 69 -15.22 21.21 28.59
C ALA A 69 -14.46 20.30 27.61
N LEU A 70 -15.04 19.15 27.24
CA LEU A 70 -14.50 18.24 26.21
C LEU A 70 -14.51 18.89 24.83
N GLU A 71 -15.61 19.55 24.44
CA GLU A 71 -15.72 20.28 23.18
C GLU A 71 -14.62 21.34 23.06
N LYS A 72 -14.37 22.10 24.13
CA LYS A 72 -13.29 23.08 24.19
C LYS A 72 -11.91 22.44 24.16
N HIS A 73 -11.71 21.32 24.86
CA HIS A 73 -10.44 20.59 24.90
C HIS A 73 -10.05 20.05 23.51
N PHE A 74 -11.01 19.47 22.78
CA PHE A 74 -10.80 18.98 21.43
C PHE A 74 -10.93 20.07 20.34
N GLY A 75 -11.28 21.30 20.74
CA GLY A 75 -11.38 22.45 19.85
C GLY A 75 -12.62 22.47 18.96
N PHE A 76 -13.65 21.67 19.28
CA PHE A 76 -14.94 21.62 18.57
C PHE A 76 -15.79 22.89 18.76
N ASP A 77 -15.37 23.80 19.65
CA ASP A 77 -15.92 25.15 19.81
C ASP A 77 -15.63 26.07 18.61
N LYS A 78 -14.65 25.70 17.77
CA LYS A 78 -14.17 26.51 16.64
C LYS A 78 -14.75 26.07 15.28
N PRO A 79 -14.90 26.99 14.32
CA PRO A 79 -15.33 26.65 12.98
C PRO A 79 -14.36 25.67 12.30
N LEU A 80 -14.89 24.82 11.42
CA LEU A 80 -14.13 23.73 10.78
C LEU A 80 -12.83 24.19 10.09
N PRO A 81 -12.78 25.31 9.34
CA PRO A 81 -11.54 25.78 8.71
C PRO A 81 -10.42 26.09 9.72
N GLU A 82 -10.75 26.67 10.88
CA GLU A 82 -9.76 26.95 11.92
C GLU A 82 -9.19 25.66 12.52
N ARG A 83 -10.05 24.67 12.75
CA ARG A 83 -9.65 23.35 13.26
C ARG A 83 -8.75 22.63 12.26
N TYR A 84 -9.10 22.68 10.98
CA TYR A 84 -8.29 22.12 9.91
C TYR A 84 -6.93 22.82 9.82
N TRP A 85 -6.88 24.16 9.89
CA TRP A 85 -5.63 24.91 9.84
C TRP A 85 -4.71 24.58 11.02
N LYS A 86 -5.27 24.47 12.24
CA LYS A 86 -4.55 23.99 13.41
C LYS A 86 -3.96 22.60 13.16
N TRP A 87 -4.78 21.66 12.68
CA TRP A 87 -4.34 20.30 12.41
C TRP A 87 -3.24 20.25 11.32
N LEU A 88 -3.40 21.01 10.25
CA LEU A 88 -2.50 21.04 9.10
C LEU A 88 -1.13 21.63 9.48
N VAL A 89 -1.13 22.80 10.13
CA VAL A 89 0.10 23.59 10.37
C VAL A 89 0.66 23.35 11.76
N ARG A 90 -0.14 23.58 12.80
CA ARG A 90 0.33 23.52 14.20
C ARG A 90 0.64 22.09 14.63
N ASP A 91 -0.25 21.18 14.27
CA ASP A 91 -0.14 19.77 14.64
C ASP A 91 0.66 18.94 13.60
N ARG A 92 1.25 19.63 12.61
CA ARG A 92 2.08 19.07 11.53
C ARG A 92 1.36 17.92 10.82
N ILE A 93 0.18 18.19 10.28
CA ILE A 93 -0.65 17.22 9.56
C ILE A 93 -1.09 16.07 10.49
N GLY A 94 -1.27 16.37 11.78
CA GLY A 94 -1.63 15.41 12.82
C GLY A 94 -0.48 14.52 13.33
N LEU A 95 0.73 14.63 12.79
CA LEU A 95 1.85 13.75 13.16
C LEU A 95 2.31 13.92 14.60
N ALA A 96 2.17 15.14 15.14
CA ALA A 96 2.56 15.47 16.52
C ALA A 96 1.44 15.19 17.54
N VAL A 97 0.23 14.83 17.09
CA VAL A 97 -0.92 14.59 17.97
C VAL A 97 -0.81 13.19 18.57
N GLU A 98 -1.32 13.03 19.78
CA GLU A 98 -1.44 11.73 20.43
C GLU A 98 -2.61 10.91 19.86
N SER A 99 -2.41 9.60 19.82
CA SER A 99 -3.43 8.64 19.46
C SER A 99 -4.48 8.53 20.56
N TYR A 100 -5.76 8.51 20.16
CA TYR A 100 -6.86 8.27 21.10
C TYR A 100 -6.86 6.84 21.64
N LYS A 101 -6.41 5.87 20.82
CA LYS A 101 -6.31 4.46 21.22
C LYS A 101 -5.04 4.14 22.02
N TYR A 102 -3.92 4.79 21.72
CA TYR A 102 -2.62 4.56 22.34
C TYR A 102 -2.16 5.82 23.09
N PRO A 103 -2.61 6.01 24.35
CA PRO A 103 -2.17 7.13 25.18
C PRO A 103 -0.64 7.19 25.25
N ASN A 104 -0.07 8.39 25.27
CA ASN A 104 1.38 8.66 25.29
C ASN A 104 2.14 8.27 24.03
N LYS A 105 1.46 7.90 22.93
CA LYS A 105 2.10 7.70 21.63
C LYS A 105 1.56 8.68 20.61
N THR A 106 2.48 9.43 20.01
CA THR A 106 2.15 10.30 18.88
C THR A 106 1.88 9.48 17.61
N VAL A 107 1.09 10.04 16.70
CA VAL A 107 0.83 9.46 15.38
C VAL A 107 2.15 9.14 14.66
N TRP A 108 3.14 10.04 14.71
CA TRP A 108 4.46 9.80 14.14
C TRP A 108 5.18 8.59 14.74
N GLN A 109 5.15 8.42 16.07
CA GLN A 109 5.79 7.26 16.72
C GLN A 109 5.14 5.94 16.29
N LEU A 110 3.82 5.91 16.16
CA LEU A 110 3.09 4.73 15.69
C LEU A 110 3.42 4.37 14.25
N ILE A 111 3.55 5.38 13.38
CA ILE A 111 3.93 5.23 11.98
C ILE A 111 5.39 4.78 11.88
N LYS A 112 6.32 5.46 12.56
CA LYS A 112 7.76 5.15 12.54
C LYS A 112 8.06 3.71 12.98
N ALA A 113 7.28 3.17 13.92
CA ALA A 113 7.45 1.80 14.39
C ALA A 113 7.00 0.74 13.36
N ARG A 114 6.04 1.05 12.49
CA ARG A 114 5.40 0.08 11.57
C ARG A 114 5.84 0.26 10.12
N PHE A 115 6.26 1.46 9.75
CA PHE A 115 6.70 1.79 8.40
C PHE A 115 7.85 0.88 7.89
N PRO A 116 8.90 0.56 8.67
CA PRO A 116 9.96 -0.33 8.20
C PRO A 116 9.46 -1.74 7.84
N VAL A 117 8.46 -2.25 8.56
CA VAL A 117 7.88 -3.57 8.29
C VAL A 117 7.13 -3.55 6.96
N SER A 118 6.22 -2.58 6.76
CA SER A 118 5.50 -2.44 5.48
C SER A 118 6.42 -2.10 4.31
N LEU A 119 7.50 -1.35 4.55
CA LEU A 119 8.54 -1.10 3.56
C LEU A 119 9.16 -2.40 3.06
N VAL A 120 9.58 -3.27 3.99
CA VAL A 120 10.21 -4.56 3.66
C VAL A 120 9.26 -5.46 2.87
N PHE A 121 8.00 -5.60 3.29
CA PHE A 121 7.01 -6.38 2.56
C PHE A 121 6.66 -5.76 1.20
N GLY A 122 6.43 -4.46 1.15
CA GLY A 122 6.04 -3.73 -0.06
C GLY A 122 7.12 -3.78 -1.13
N VAL A 123 8.37 -3.47 -0.79
CA VAL A 123 9.50 -3.49 -1.72
C VAL A 123 9.81 -4.91 -2.17
N THR A 124 9.89 -5.87 -1.24
CA THR A 124 10.18 -7.27 -1.58
C THR A 124 9.09 -7.86 -2.47
N GLY A 125 7.82 -7.65 -2.11
CA GLY A 125 6.68 -8.09 -2.90
C GLY A 125 6.66 -7.46 -4.28
N PHE A 126 6.93 -6.16 -4.39
CA PHE A 126 7.03 -5.46 -5.67
C PHE A 126 8.14 -6.02 -6.55
N VAL A 127 9.37 -6.11 -6.02
CA VAL A 127 10.54 -6.58 -6.77
C VAL A 127 10.32 -8.01 -7.26
N LEU A 128 9.87 -8.92 -6.39
CA LEU A 128 9.61 -10.30 -6.77
C LEU A 128 8.46 -10.43 -7.77
N THR A 129 7.42 -9.61 -7.64
CA THR A 129 6.32 -9.58 -8.62
C THR A 129 6.86 -9.26 -10.01
N TYR A 130 7.71 -8.23 -10.14
CA TYR A 130 8.30 -7.86 -11.43
C TYR A 130 9.28 -8.92 -11.95
N LEU A 131 10.14 -9.45 -11.07
CA LEU A 131 11.12 -10.48 -11.42
C LEU A 131 10.48 -11.78 -11.91
N VAL A 132 9.27 -12.12 -11.46
CA VAL A 132 8.58 -13.35 -11.90
C VAL A 132 7.63 -13.06 -13.06
N CYS A 133 6.79 -12.03 -12.96
CA CYS A 133 5.73 -11.76 -13.95
C CYS A 133 6.29 -11.29 -15.30
N ILE A 134 7.34 -10.47 -15.31
CA ILE A 134 7.89 -9.94 -16.57
C ILE A 134 8.52 -11.08 -17.40
N PRO A 135 9.45 -11.90 -16.86
CA PRO A 135 9.99 -13.02 -17.62
C PRO A 135 8.91 -14.02 -18.04
N LEU A 136 7.92 -14.30 -17.19
CA LEU A 136 6.80 -15.17 -17.55
C LEU A 136 5.97 -14.58 -18.70
N GLY A 137 5.65 -13.28 -18.66
CA GLY A 137 4.93 -12.58 -19.72
C GLY A 137 5.68 -12.58 -21.04
N ILE A 138 7.01 -12.37 -21.00
CA ILE A 138 7.89 -12.48 -22.17
C ILE A 138 7.86 -13.90 -22.73
N ALA A 139 8.06 -14.91 -21.89
CA ALA A 139 8.05 -16.32 -22.31
C ALA A 139 6.71 -16.70 -22.96
N LYS A 140 5.60 -16.21 -22.41
CA LYS A 140 4.25 -16.42 -22.97
C LYS A 140 4.04 -15.75 -24.31
N ALA A 141 4.56 -14.52 -24.50
CA ALA A 141 4.49 -13.83 -25.79
C ALA A 141 5.35 -14.52 -26.87
N LEU A 142 6.57 -14.95 -26.53
CA LEU A 142 7.46 -15.62 -27.47
C LEU A 142 6.96 -17.02 -27.89
N ARG A 143 6.18 -17.68 -27.03
CA ARG A 143 5.59 -19.00 -27.27
C ARG A 143 4.06 -18.91 -27.40
N HIS A 144 3.56 -17.81 -27.94
CA HIS A 144 2.13 -17.59 -28.07
C HIS A 144 1.45 -18.71 -28.89
N GLY A 145 0.31 -19.20 -28.41
CA GLY A 145 -0.42 -20.32 -29.02
C GLY A 145 0.12 -21.72 -28.70
N SER A 146 1.23 -21.82 -27.96
CA SER A 146 1.76 -23.13 -27.51
C SER A 146 1.03 -23.68 -26.28
N ALA A 147 1.22 -24.97 -25.99
CA ALA A 147 0.74 -25.59 -24.76
C ALA A 147 1.26 -24.89 -23.49
N PHE A 148 2.48 -24.34 -23.52
CA PHE A 148 3.02 -23.54 -22.43
C PHE A 148 2.19 -22.27 -22.18
N ASP A 149 1.79 -21.58 -23.26
CA ASP A 149 0.94 -20.38 -23.13
C ASP A 149 -0.43 -20.74 -22.55
N LEU A 150 -1.04 -21.85 -22.99
CA LEU A 150 -2.32 -22.32 -22.46
C LEU A 150 -2.22 -22.72 -20.97
N ALA A 151 -1.26 -23.58 -20.61
CA ALA A 151 -1.09 -24.07 -19.24
C ALA A 151 -0.74 -22.94 -18.26
N SER A 152 0.20 -22.07 -18.62
CA SER A 152 0.55 -20.92 -17.78
C SER A 152 -0.60 -19.92 -17.68
N SER A 153 -1.43 -19.76 -18.72
CA SER A 153 -2.63 -18.91 -18.64
C SER A 153 -3.64 -19.50 -17.64
N ALA A 154 -3.86 -20.81 -17.66
CA ALA A 154 -4.75 -21.46 -16.69
C ALA A 154 -4.28 -21.20 -15.25
N ILE A 155 -3.00 -21.40 -14.95
CA ILE A 155 -2.42 -21.12 -13.63
C ILE A 155 -2.60 -19.65 -13.24
N VAL A 156 -2.29 -18.73 -14.17
CA VAL A 156 -2.44 -17.28 -13.96
C VAL A 156 -3.90 -16.91 -13.65
N PHE A 157 -4.87 -17.46 -14.38
CA PHE A 157 -6.30 -17.17 -14.17
C PHE A 157 -6.86 -17.81 -12.90
N ILE A 158 -6.41 -19.03 -12.54
CA ILE A 158 -6.75 -19.65 -11.26
C ILE A 158 -6.25 -18.77 -10.11
N GLY A 159 -4.98 -18.34 -10.16
CA GLY A 159 -4.42 -17.44 -9.15
C GLY A 159 -5.18 -16.10 -9.07
N TYR A 160 -5.61 -15.56 -10.20
CA TYR A 160 -6.41 -14.33 -10.25
C TYR A 160 -7.81 -14.48 -9.65
N ALA A 161 -8.43 -15.66 -9.77
CA ALA A 161 -9.76 -15.91 -9.24
C ALA A 161 -9.81 -15.96 -7.71
N ILE A 162 -8.68 -16.21 -7.04
CA ILE A 162 -8.60 -16.34 -5.60
C ILE A 162 -8.25 -14.98 -4.98
N PRO A 163 -9.08 -14.43 -4.07
CA PRO A 163 -8.72 -13.22 -3.33
C PRO A 163 -7.40 -13.42 -2.57
N PRO A 164 -6.42 -12.49 -2.65
CA PRO A 164 -5.10 -12.69 -2.03
C PRO A 164 -5.11 -13.00 -0.53
N PHE A 165 -6.03 -12.41 0.22
CA PHE A 165 -6.16 -12.68 1.65
C PHE A 165 -6.73 -14.09 1.92
N ALA A 166 -7.67 -14.56 1.09
CA ALA A 166 -8.27 -15.88 1.21
C ALA A 166 -7.24 -16.95 0.83
N PHE A 167 -6.46 -16.69 -0.22
CA PHE A 167 -5.30 -17.51 -0.56
C PHE A 167 -4.31 -17.60 0.63
N GLY A 168 -4.02 -16.47 1.28
CA GLY A 168 -3.20 -16.43 2.48
C GLY A 168 -3.77 -17.23 3.65
N MET A 169 -5.08 -17.20 3.87
CA MET A 169 -5.74 -18.03 4.90
C MET A 169 -5.56 -19.52 4.60
N VAL A 170 -5.76 -19.95 3.35
CA VAL A 170 -5.56 -21.35 2.94
C VAL A 170 -4.10 -21.76 3.14
N LEU A 171 -3.14 -20.94 2.68
CA LEU A 171 -1.71 -21.21 2.87
C LEU A 171 -1.33 -21.32 4.35
N LYS A 172 -1.86 -20.43 5.18
CA LYS A 172 -1.64 -20.44 6.63
C LYS A 172 -2.16 -21.73 7.27
N VAL A 173 -3.34 -22.20 6.89
CA VAL A 173 -3.90 -23.46 7.41
C VAL A 173 -3.06 -24.67 6.96
N LEU A 174 -2.59 -24.68 5.71
CA LEU A 174 -1.86 -25.82 5.14
C LEU A 174 -0.39 -25.92 5.58
N PHE A 175 0.28 -24.80 5.82
CA PHE A 175 1.74 -24.78 5.98
C PHE A 175 2.25 -24.15 7.27
N SER A 176 1.37 -23.61 8.12
CA SER A 176 1.77 -22.98 9.39
C SER A 176 1.38 -23.75 10.64
N GLY A 177 1.05 -25.05 10.52
CA GLY A 177 0.74 -25.87 11.70
C GLY A 177 -0.50 -25.41 12.50
N VAL A 178 -1.38 -24.60 11.91
CA VAL A 178 -2.62 -24.14 12.58
C VAL A 178 -3.57 -25.31 12.89
N THR A 179 -3.46 -26.39 12.12
CA THR A 179 -4.18 -27.65 12.35
C THR A 179 -3.14 -28.76 12.45
N GLU A 180 -3.29 -29.66 13.41
CA GLU A 180 -2.38 -30.79 13.64
C GLU A 180 -2.28 -31.76 12.44
N THR A 181 -3.23 -31.67 11.51
CA THR A 181 -3.32 -32.52 10.32
C THR A 181 -2.36 -32.11 9.20
N PHE A 182 -1.91 -30.85 9.16
CA PHE A 182 -1.14 -30.30 8.04
C PHE A 182 0.33 -30.05 8.41
N TRP A 183 1.06 -29.35 7.52
CA TRP A 183 2.49 -29.11 7.69
C TRP A 183 2.77 -27.91 8.61
N ASP A 184 3.87 -28.00 9.35
CA ASP A 184 4.40 -26.93 10.20
C ASP A 184 5.77 -26.47 9.67
N ILE A 185 5.74 -25.69 8.58
CA ILE A 185 6.94 -25.23 7.88
C ILE A 185 7.16 -23.73 8.11
N PHE A 186 6.08 -22.95 8.10
CA PHE A 186 6.14 -21.49 8.18
C PHE A 186 5.49 -20.97 9.47
N PRO A 187 6.00 -19.88 10.06
CA PRO A 187 5.38 -19.24 11.21
C PRO A 187 3.91 -18.84 10.96
N VAL A 188 3.10 -18.94 12.02
CA VAL A 188 1.67 -18.58 11.99
C VAL A 188 1.46 -17.06 11.85
N ALA A 189 2.35 -16.26 12.44
CA ALA A 189 2.13 -14.85 12.64
C ALA A 189 3.45 -14.08 12.86
N GLY A 190 3.39 -12.77 12.61
CA GLY A 190 4.45 -11.84 12.99
C GLY A 190 5.47 -11.53 11.88
N PHE A 191 6.49 -10.76 12.23
CA PHE A 191 7.55 -10.33 11.32
C PHE A 191 8.88 -11.07 11.56
N HIS A 192 9.11 -11.52 12.78
CA HIS A 192 10.25 -12.34 13.20
C HIS A 192 9.91 -13.04 14.52
N SER A 193 10.67 -14.07 14.88
CA SER A 193 10.49 -14.81 16.13
C SER A 193 10.86 -13.96 17.37
N PRO A 194 10.28 -14.24 18.56
CA PRO A 194 10.57 -13.47 19.78
C PRO A 194 12.06 -13.46 20.18
N ASP A 195 12.79 -14.53 19.86
CA ASP A 195 14.22 -14.71 20.11
C ASP A 195 15.13 -14.11 19.02
N PHE A 196 14.56 -13.39 18.04
CA PHE A 196 15.28 -12.84 16.89
C PHE A 196 16.54 -12.07 17.28
N ALA A 197 16.52 -11.31 18.38
CA ALA A 197 17.68 -10.55 18.83
C ALA A 197 18.90 -11.44 19.13
N ALA A 198 18.66 -12.62 19.71
CA ALA A 198 19.68 -13.59 20.13
C ALA A 198 20.19 -14.49 18.98
N LEU A 199 19.50 -14.51 17.83
CA LEU A 199 19.89 -15.33 16.68
C LEU A 199 21.18 -14.83 16.01
N GLY A 200 22.00 -15.77 15.53
CA GLY A 200 23.12 -15.50 14.62
C GLY A 200 22.64 -14.96 13.26
N PHE A 201 23.54 -14.35 12.49
CA PHE A 201 23.19 -13.66 11.23
C PHE A 201 22.45 -14.56 10.22
N GLY A 202 22.95 -15.79 9.98
CA GLY A 202 22.28 -16.72 9.07
C GLY A 202 20.89 -17.18 9.56
N ALA A 203 20.74 -17.38 10.87
CA ALA A 203 19.46 -17.73 11.47
C ALA A 203 18.45 -16.58 11.39
N LYS A 204 18.89 -15.32 11.54
CA LYS A 204 18.04 -14.13 11.31
C LYS A 204 17.51 -14.05 9.89
N ILE A 205 18.34 -14.34 8.88
CA ILE A 205 17.90 -14.35 7.48
C ILE A 205 16.86 -15.45 7.25
N LYS A 206 17.13 -16.66 7.76
CA LYS A 206 16.19 -17.78 7.65
C LYS A 206 14.85 -17.46 8.33
N ASP A 207 14.89 -16.93 9.54
CA ASP A 207 13.72 -16.54 10.31
C ASP A 207 12.88 -15.52 9.53
N LEU A 208 13.51 -14.45 9.05
CA LEU A 208 12.84 -13.42 8.26
C LEU A 208 12.26 -13.99 6.96
N PHE A 209 13.00 -14.84 6.25
CA PHE A 209 12.53 -15.48 5.03
C PHE A 209 11.27 -16.32 5.27
N LEU A 210 11.25 -17.13 6.33
CA LEU A 210 10.10 -17.96 6.67
C LEU A 210 8.87 -17.13 7.04
N HIS A 211 9.04 -16.06 7.82
CA HIS A 211 7.94 -15.13 8.15
C HIS A 211 7.43 -14.37 6.92
N MET A 212 8.30 -14.08 5.96
CA MET A 212 7.94 -13.30 4.78
C MET A 212 7.39 -14.12 3.62
N PHE A 213 7.74 -15.41 3.51
CA PHE A 213 7.45 -16.22 2.32
C PHE A 213 5.96 -16.27 1.96
N LEU A 214 5.10 -16.70 2.88
CA LEU A 214 3.66 -16.81 2.62
C LEU A 214 2.98 -15.45 2.40
N PRO A 215 3.19 -14.41 3.23
CA PRO A 215 2.61 -13.11 2.97
C PRO A 215 3.06 -12.54 1.63
N VAL A 216 4.36 -12.58 1.30
CA VAL A 216 4.89 -12.06 0.04
C VAL A 216 4.30 -12.79 -1.15
N LEU A 217 4.13 -14.11 -1.07
CA LEU A 217 3.45 -14.88 -2.12
C LEU A 217 2.01 -14.38 -2.33
N CYS A 218 1.28 -14.07 -1.26
CA CYS A 218 -0.06 -13.48 -1.35
C CYS A 218 -0.04 -12.08 -1.98
N TYR A 219 0.94 -11.24 -1.63
CA TYR A 219 1.14 -9.94 -2.27
C TYR A 219 1.39 -10.06 -3.77
N MET A 220 2.18 -11.06 -4.19
CA MET A 220 2.48 -11.31 -5.60
C MET A 220 1.22 -11.72 -6.37
N VAL A 221 0.43 -12.66 -5.84
CA VAL A 221 -0.77 -13.20 -6.52
C VAL A 221 -1.74 -12.08 -6.92
N GLY A 222 -1.92 -11.06 -6.07
CA GLY A 222 -2.87 -9.97 -6.33
C GLY A 222 -2.61 -9.18 -7.62
N ASN A 223 -1.35 -9.04 -8.03
CA ASN A 223 -0.98 -8.34 -9.28
C ASN A 223 -0.39 -9.28 -10.34
N PHE A 224 -0.31 -10.58 -10.04
CA PHE A 224 0.40 -11.57 -10.86
C PHE A 224 -0.19 -11.66 -12.26
N ALA A 225 -1.51 -11.81 -12.35
CA ALA A 225 -2.19 -11.97 -13.63
C ALA A 225 -2.17 -10.69 -14.46
N VAL A 226 -2.45 -9.55 -13.84
CA VAL A 226 -2.47 -8.25 -14.50
C VAL A 226 -1.11 -7.95 -15.11
N LEU A 227 -0.02 -8.03 -14.34
CA LEU A 227 1.32 -7.70 -14.83
C LEU A 227 1.82 -8.70 -15.88
N THR A 228 1.59 -10.00 -15.67
CA THR A 228 2.01 -11.05 -16.62
C THR A 228 1.32 -10.89 -17.98
N LEU A 229 0.00 -10.65 -17.97
CA LEU A 229 -0.79 -10.47 -19.20
C LEU A 229 -0.50 -9.14 -19.86
N LEU A 230 -0.31 -8.07 -19.09
CA LEU A 230 0.10 -6.77 -19.61
C LEU A 230 1.44 -6.87 -20.36
N MET A 231 2.44 -7.54 -19.77
CA MET A 231 3.73 -7.77 -20.44
C MET A 231 3.59 -8.63 -21.69
N LYS A 232 2.80 -9.71 -21.63
CA LYS A 232 2.54 -10.57 -22.78
C LYS A 232 1.93 -9.79 -23.94
N ASN A 233 0.83 -9.09 -23.67
CA ASN A 233 0.04 -8.40 -24.68
C ASN A 233 0.81 -7.22 -25.25
N SER A 234 1.48 -6.43 -24.40
CA SER A 234 2.33 -5.32 -24.84
C SER A 234 3.45 -5.81 -25.76
N LEU A 235 4.10 -6.94 -25.44
CA LEU A 235 5.16 -7.47 -26.29
C LEU A 235 4.64 -8.01 -27.62
N LEU A 236 3.51 -8.74 -27.61
CA LEU A 236 2.88 -9.23 -28.85
C LEU A 236 2.48 -8.08 -29.77
N GLU A 237 1.89 -7.02 -29.22
CA GLU A 237 1.52 -5.83 -29.97
C GLU A 237 2.76 -5.18 -30.60
N GLN A 238 3.82 -4.97 -29.82
CA GLN A 238 5.05 -4.36 -30.33
C GLN A 238 5.75 -5.20 -31.41
N ILE A 239 5.70 -6.53 -31.31
CA ILE A 239 6.25 -7.43 -32.34
C ILE A 239 5.50 -7.28 -33.67
N GLY A 240 4.21 -6.97 -33.65
CA GLY A 240 3.36 -6.83 -34.84
C GLY A 240 3.54 -5.51 -35.61
N GLN A 241 4.28 -4.54 -35.05
CA GLN A 241 4.39 -3.18 -35.59
C GLN A 241 5.32 -3.07 -36.81
N ASP A 242 5.04 -2.09 -37.68
CA ASP A 242 5.77 -1.89 -38.95
C ASP A 242 7.25 -1.53 -38.75
N TYR A 243 7.61 -0.87 -37.65
CA TYR A 243 9.01 -0.57 -37.36
C TYR A 243 9.82 -1.85 -37.11
N ILE A 244 9.21 -2.91 -36.56
CA ILE A 244 9.86 -4.21 -36.39
C ILE A 244 10.08 -4.88 -37.74
N ARG A 245 9.09 -4.84 -38.63
CA ARG A 245 9.23 -5.34 -40.01
C ARG A 245 10.37 -4.64 -40.74
N THR A 246 10.49 -3.32 -40.55
CA THR A 246 11.59 -2.51 -41.12
C THR A 246 12.95 -2.93 -40.58
N VAL A 247 13.06 -3.20 -39.27
CA VAL A 247 14.31 -3.68 -38.64
C VAL A 247 14.72 -5.05 -39.18
N LEU A 248 13.76 -5.96 -39.37
CA LEU A 248 14.00 -7.28 -39.97
C LEU A 248 14.41 -7.16 -41.45
N ALA A 249 13.75 -6.29 -42.22
CA ALA A 249 14.09 -6.03 -43.63
C ALA A 249 15.49 -5.44 -43.81
N ARG A 250 16.00 -4.72 -42.80
CA ARG A 250 17.39 -4.23 -42.74
C ARG A 250 18.42 -5.30 -42.34
N GLY A 251 18.02 -6.58 -42.25
CA GLY A 251 18.90 -7.71 -41.97
C GLY A 251 19.14 -8.01 -40.48
N ALA A 252 18.37 -7.41 -39.56
CA ALA A 252 18.46 -7.77 -38.15
C ALA A 252 17.85 -9.16 -37.88
N THR A 253 18.44 -9.91 -36.96
CA THR A 253 17.84 -11.18 -36.49
C THR A 253 16.58 -10.93 -35.66
N ARG A 254 15.68 -11.91 -35.60
CA ARG A 254 14.46 -11.84 -34.77
C ARG A 254 14.76 -11.55 -33.31
N ALA A 255 15.83 -12.14 -32.75
CA ALA A 255 16.27 -11.87 -31.39
C ALA A 255 16.69 -10.41 -31.19
N ARG A 256 17.45 -9.84 -32.14
CA ARG A 256 17.86 -8.43 -32.09
C ARG A 256 16.68 -7.48 -32.22
N ALA A 257 15.73 -7.78 -33.11
CA ALA A 257 14.51 -6.99 -33.28
C ALA A 257 13.66 -6.99 -31.99
N ILE A 258 13.51 -8.14 -31.34
CA ILE A 258 12.72 -8.28 -30.12
C ILE A 258 13.40 -7.58 -28.93
N TRP A 259 14.63 -7.98 -28.57
CA TRP A 259 15.29 -7.46 -27.37
C TRP A 259 15.79 -6.02 -27.53
N GLY A 260 16.18 -5.64 -28.75
CA GLY A 260 16.69 -4.30 -29.04
C GLY A 260 15.59 -3.25 -29.23
N HIS A 261 14.42 -3.64 -29.75
CA HIS A 261 13.37 -2.70 -30.13
C HIS A 261 12.01 -3.01 -29.48
N ALA A 262 11.42 -4.19 -29.74
CA ALA A 262 10.06 -4.49 -29.27
C ALA A 262 9.95 -4.47 -27.74
N PHE A 263 10.92 -5.05 -27.04
CA PHE A 263 10.93 -5.16 -25.58
C PHE A 263 10.98 -3.79 -24.89
N ARG A 264 11.82 -2.87 -25.40
CA ARG A 264 11.95 -1.52 -24.82
C ARG A 264 10.63 -0.75 -24.88
N ASN A 265 9.91 -0.87 -25.99
CA ASN A 265 8.61 -0.23 -26.15
C ASN A 265 7.52 -0.94 -25.33
N ALA A 266 7.59 -2.27 -25.24
CA ALA A 266 6.64 -3.06 -24.44
C ALA A 266 6.77 -2.83 -22.93
N LEU A 267 7.91 -2.32 -22.46
CA LEU A 267 8.11 -1.94 -21.06
C LEU A 267 7.46 -0.59 -20.70
N ILE A 268 7.12 0.26 -21.68
CA ILE A 268 6.54 1.57 -21.41
C ILE A 268 5.29 1.44 -20.52
N PRO A 269 4.26 0.64 -20.85
CA PRO A 269 3.06 0.46 -20.02
C PRO A 269 3.34 -0.14 -18.64
N ILE A 270 4.42 -0.91 -18.49
CA ILE A 270 4.79 -1.56 -17.23
C ILE A 270 5.49 -0.59 -16.29
N ALA A 271 6.40 0.23 -16.82
CA ALA A 271 7.11 1.25 -16.06
C ALA A 271 6.17 2.34 -15.52
N THR A 272 4.99 2.50 -16.10
CA THR A 272 3.96 3.44 -15.63
C THR A 272 3.49 3.10 -14.22
N GLY A 273 3.40 1.80 -13.90
CA GLY A 273 2.97 1.29 -12.61
C GLY A 273 4.02 1.44 -11.51
N PHE A 274 5.25 1.83 -11.85
CA PHE A 274 6.36 1.91 -10.92
C PHE A 274 6.12 2.96 -9.81
N GLY A 275 5.47 4.09 -10.13
CA GLY A 275 5.12 5.11 -9.14
C GLY A 275 4.11 4.65 -8.09
N GLY A 276 3.36 3.56 -8.35
CA GLY A 276 2.48 2.95 -7.37
C GLY A 276 3.21 2.34 -6.17
N ILE A 277 4.52 2.07 -6.28
CA ILE A 277 5.31 1.44 -5.22
C ILE A 277 5.29 2.26 -3.92
N LEU A 278 5.39 3.59 -4.04
CA LEU A 278 5.44 4.50 -2.89
C LEU A 278 4.15 4.44 -2.06
N THR A 279 3.01 4.32 -2.74
CA THR A 279 1.71 4.17 -2.09
C THR A 279 1.56 2.79 -1.46
N ILE A 280 2.00 1.73 -2.14
CA ILE A 280 1.92 0.35 -1.64
C ILE A 280 2.72 0.18 -0.34
N MET A 281 3.88 0.84 -0.23
CA MET A 281 4.72 0.81 0.99
C MET A 281 4.01 1.39 2.23
N PHE A 282 3.05 2.30 2.03
CA PHE A 282 2.34 2.98 3.11
C PHE A 282 0.92 2.44 3.34
N ALA A 283 0.23 2.05 2.28
CA ALA A 283 -1.10 1.45 2.36
C ALA A 283 -1.04 -0.01 2.83
N GLY A 284 0.04 -0.74 2.46
CA GLY A 284 0.16 -2.17 2.70
C GLY A 284 -1.00 -2.97 2.10
N SER A 285 -1.12 -4.23 2.49
CA SER A 285 -2.34 -5.01 2.31
C SER A 285 -2.96 -5.25 3.68
N VAL A 286 -3.92 -4.40 4.03
CA VAL A 286 -4.67 -4.46 5.29
C VAL A 286 -5.10 -5.89 5.64
N LEU A 287 -5.65 -6.60 4.65
CA LEU A 287 -6.18 -7.96 4.85
C LEU A 287 -5.06 -9.00 5.02
N ILE A 288 -4.00 -8.94 4.20
CA ILE A 288 -2.87 -9.88 4.34
C ILE A 288 -2.16 -9.65 5.68
N GLU A 289 -1.94 -8.39 6.06
CA GLU A 289 -1.34 -8.05 7.36
C GLU A 289 -2.22 -8.50 8.53
N ARG A 290 -3.55 -8.54 8.37
CA ARG A 290 -4.45 -9.07 9.40
C ARG A 290 -4.37 -10.60 9.50
N VAL A 291 -4.31 -11.31 8.36
CA VAL A 291 -4.23 -12.78 8.31
C VAL A 291 -2.94 -13.29 8.94
N PHE A 292 -1.79 -12.67 8.63
CA PHE A 292 -0.48 -13.06 9.15
C PHE A 292 -0.06 -12.25 10.40
N GLU A 293 -0.97 -11.44 10.95
CA GLU A 293 -0.72 -10.58 12.11
C GLU A 293 0.53 -9.68 12.02
N ILE A 294 0.86 -9.26 10.80
CA ILE A 294 2.02 -8.41 10.53
C ILE A 294 1.78 -7.02 11.14
N PRO A 295 2.74 -6.47 11.91
CA PRO A 295 2.61 -5.14 12.50
C PRO A 295 2.95 -4.04 11.48
N GLY A 296 2.24 -4.01 10.35
CA GLY A 296 2.43 -3.04 9.28
C GLY A 296 1.51 -1.81 9.35
N MET A 297 1.72 -0.91 8.40
CA MET A 297 0.93 0.30 8.18
C MET A 297 -0.51 0.01 7.76
N GLY A 298 -0.75 -1.07 7.00
CA GLY A 298 -2.09 -1.47 6.61
C GLY A 298 -2.93 -1.83 7.84
N ARG A 299 -2.38 -2.65 8.73
CA ARG A 299 -3.01 -3.00 10.02
C ARG A 299 -3.21 -1.78 10.91
N LEU A 300 -2.23 -0.87 10.98
CA LEU A 300 -2.38 0.39 11.73
C LEU A 300 -3.55 1.24 11.20
N SER A 301 -3.68 1.33 9.88
CA SER A 301 -4.77 2.09 9.25
C SER A 301 -6.14 1.49 9.58
N LEU A 302 -6.27 0.16 9.55
CA LEU A 302 -7.50 -0.53 9.94
C LEU A 302 -7.79 -0.37 11.43
N ASP A 303 -6.76 -0.53 12.27
CA ASP A 303 -6.90 -0.33 13.71
C ASP A 303 -7.39 1.09 14.01
N ALA A 304 -6.87 2.11 13.31
CA ALA A 304 -7.31 3.50 13.47
C ALA A 304 -8.76 3.69 13.03
N ILE A 305 -9.20 3.08 11.93
CA ILE A 305 -10.60 3.16 11.46
C ILE A 305 -11.55 2.47 12.45
N VAL A 306 -11.24 1.23 12.84
CA VAL A 306 -12.10 0.42 13.73
C VAL A 306 -12.18 1.04 15.12
N SER A 307 -11.05 1.57 15.61
CA SER A 307 -11.00 2.26 16.90
C SER A 307 -11.37 3.73 16.83
N ARG A 308 -11.86 4.24 15.69
CA ARG A 308 -12.22 5.65 15.47
C ARG A 308 -11.13 6.64 15.91
N ASP A 309 -9.87 6.26 15.77
CA ASP A 309 -8.72 7.14 16.00
C ASP A 309 -8.49 8.03 14.77
N TYR A 310 -9.30 9.09 14.69
CA TYR A 310 -9.29 10.02 13.57
C TYR A 310 -7.93 10.70 13.38
N MET A 311 -7.15 10.91 14.44
CA MET A 311 -5.84 11.57 14.35
C MET A 311 -4.82 10.68 13.66
N VAL A 312 -4.76 9.40 14.04
CA VAL A 312 -3.91 8.40 13.38
C VAL A 312 -4.37 8.18 11.94
N PHE A 313 -5.67 8.02 11.70
CA PHE A 313 -6.21 7.84 10.35
C PHE A 313 -5.87 9.01 9.43
N MET A 314 -6.09 10.25 9.87
CA MET A 314 -5.78 11.46 9.10
C MET A 314 -4.28 11.60 8.84
N GLY A 315 -3.42 11.27 9.80
CA GLY A 315 -1.96 11.27 9.60
C GLY A 315 -1.52 10.26 8.53
N ILE A 316 -2.05 9.03 8.57
CA ILE A 316 -1.76 7.99 7.57
C ILE A 316 -2.29 8.39 6.19
N LEU A 317 -3.53 8.89 6.12
CA LEU A 317 -4.15 9.35 4.87
C LEU A 317 -3.31 10.45 4.23
N SER A 318 -2.83 11.39 5.03
CA SER A 318 -2.05 12.53 4.54
C SER A 318 -0.69 12.11 4.02
N LEU A 319 0.03 11.25 4.75
CA LEU A 319 1.30 10.70 4.26
C LEU A 319 1.10 9.85 2.99
N THR A 320 0.02 9.08 2.93
CA THR A 320 -0.34 8.30 1.73
C THR A 320 -0.65 9.20 0.54
N ALA A 321 -1.35 10.32 0.76
CA ALA A 321 -1.62 11.31 -0.28
C ALA A 321 -0.34 11.97 -0.80
N ILE A 322 0.57 12.37 0.10
CA ILE A 322 1.90 12.90 -0.25
C ILE A 322 2.68 11.88 -1.08
N LEU A 323 2.80 10.65 -0.59
CA LEU A 323 3.53 9.58 -1.29
C LEU A 323 2.88 9.21 -2.62
N GLY A 324 1.56 9.24 -2.72
CA GLY A 324 0.85 8.99 -3.96
C GLY A 324 1.10 10.08 -5.01
N MET A 325 1.13 11.34 -4.60
CA MET A 325 1.49 12.44 -5.50
C MET A 325 2.96 12.37 -5.92
N LEU A 326 3.88 12.09 -4.99
CA LEU A 326 5.29 11.84 -5.29
C LEU A 326 5.46 10.64 -6.22
N GLY A 327 4.68 9.58 -6.02
CA GLY A 327 4.66 8.38 -6.87
C GLY A 327 4.23 8.71 -8.29
N ARG A 328 3.18 9.52 -8.46
CA ARG A 328 2.76 10.01 -9.80
C ARG A 328 3.85 10.84 -10.47
N LEU A 329 4.56 11.68 -9.71
CA LEU A 329 5.69 12.46 -10.23
C LEU A 329 6.86 11.55 -10.64
N LEU A 330 7.11 10.49 -9.88
CA LEU A 330 8.11 9.49 -10.19
C LEU A 330 7.76 8.71 -11.47
N SER A 331 6.51 8.26 -11.61
CA SER A 331 6.04 7.60 -12.85
C SER A 331 6.29 8.49 -14.07
N ASP A 332 5.90 9.77 -13.97
CA ASP A 332 6.14 10.77 -15.01
C ASP A 332 7.60 10.93 -15.42
N PHE A 333 8.50 10.90 -14.43
CA PHE A 333 9.94 10.92 -14.69
C PHE A 333 10.41 9.64 -15.40
N CYS A 334 9.92 8.46 -14.97
CA CYS A 334 10.21 7.19 -15.62
C CYS A 334 9.75 7.20 -17.09
N TYR A 335 8.57 7.76 -17.39
CA TYR A 335 8.09 7.92 -18.78
C TYR A 335 9.05 8.74 -19.64
N LEU A 336 9.53 9.87 -19.12
CA LEU A 336 10.48 10.75 -19.82
C LEU A 336 11.84 10.08 -20.08
N LEU A 337 12.29 9.22 -19.17
CA LEU A 337 13.53 8.47 -19.33
C LEU A 337 13.42 7.39 -20.41
N ILE A 338 12.26 6.73 -20.50
CA ILE A 338 12.05 5.63 -21.44
C ILE A 338 11.77 6.16 -22.85
N ASP A 339 10.94 7.20 -22.99
CA ASP A 339 10.68 7.85 -24.27
C ASP A 339 10.91 9.38 -24.19
N PRO A 340 12.13 9.86 -24.57
CA PRO A 340 12.47 11.27 -24.53
C PRO A 340 11.76 12.09 -25.62
N ARG A 341 11.02 11.46 -26.55
CA ARG A 341 10.27 12.13 -27.63
C ARG A 341 8.90 12.61 -27.17
N ILE A 342 8.39 12.08 -26.05
CA ILE A 342 7.13 12.52 -25.46
C ILE A 342 7.28 13.97 -25.00
N THR A 343 6.66 14.87 -25.76
CA THR A 343 6.54 16.27 -25.39
C THR A 343 5.17 16.47 -24.77
N PHE A 344 5.11 16.84 -23.49
CA PHE A 344 3.85 17.24 -22.84
C PHE A 344 3.37 18.56 -23.43
N ARG A 345 2.73 18.49 -24.59
CA ARG A 345 2.05 19.61 -25.24
C ARG A 345 0.58 19.52 -24.81
N ASN A 346 0.12 20.56 -24.11
CA ASN A 346 -1.25 20.70 -23.59
C ASN A 346 -2.28 20.07 -24.54
N GLN A 347 -2.98 19.03 -24.09
CA GLN A 347 -4.35 18.81 -24.52
C GLN A 347 -5.22 19.29 -23.36
N GLY A 348 -5.88 20.44 -23.58
CA GLY A 348 -6.99 20.99 -22.80
C GLY A 348 -6.69 21.30 -21.35
#